data_AF-A0A099SBD2-F1
#
_entry.id   AF-A0A099SBD2-F1
#
_cell.length_a   1.000
_cell.length_b   1.000
_cell.length_c   1.000
_cell.angle_alpha   90.00
_cell.angle_beta   90.00
_cell.angle_gamma   90.00
#
_symmetry.space_group_name_H-M   'P 1'
#
loop_
_entity.id
_entity.type
_entity.pdbx_description
1 polymer ?
#
loop_
_entity_poly.entity_id
_entity_poly.type
_entity_poly.pdbx_seq_one_letter_code
_entity_poly.pdbx_strand_id
1 'polypeptide(L)'
;MLVEKLITPLGLVGIYKDDCKVKYSAIKLNNDSVLFPDINGRYKIIIEYESDNLPHCICCVIEDIDCIKTNYYPESGERLECQAFYQDKVKLSIGIECDTGYFDTGERIGNYDYDSTYLDNGIGYNILSTTKSHILVFGIAWINECTDENDVQTWYGADPTIM
;
A
#
# COMPACT_ATOMS: atom_id res chain seq x y z
N MET A 1 0.88 14.91 -11.26
CA MET A 1 2.30 14.95 -11.71
C MET A 1 2.84 13.53 -11.64
N LEU A 2 3.50 13.05 -12.69
CA LEU A 2 4.15 11.74 -12.70
C LEU A 2 5.56 11.83 -12.11
N VAL A 3 5.94 10.84 -11.31
CA VAL A 3 7.25 10.75 -10.64
C VAL A 3 7.80 9.34 -10.87
N GLU A 4 8.95 9.22 -11.51
CA GLU A 4 9.59 7.93 -11.83
C GLU A 4 10.28 7.28 -10.61
N LYS A 5 10.48 8.05 -9.55
CA LYS A 5 11.11 7.61 -8.30
C LYS A 5 10.49 8.35 -7.12
N LEU A 6 9.69 7.66 -6.32
CA LEU A 6 9.01 8.26 -5.16
C LEU A 6 9.88 8.12 -3.90
N ILE A 7 10.29 9.26 -3.35
CA ILE A 7 10.99 9.34 -2.06
C ILE A 7 9.99 9.84 -1.03
N THR A 8 9.84 9.10 0.06
CA THR A 8 9.01 9.44 1.21
C THR A 8 9.92 9.89 2.35
N PRO A 9 9.37 10.41 3.47
CA PRO A 9 10.20 10.75 4.63
C PRO A 9 10.86 9.53 5.29
N LEU A 10 10.35 8.31 5.05
CA LEU A 10 10.87 7.07 5.64
C LEU A 10 11.79 6.28 4.69
N GLY A 11 11.91 6.69 3.43
CA GLY A 11 12.83 6.06 2.49
C GLY A 11 12.33 6.06 1.04
N LEU A 12 13.02 5.27 0.22
CA LEU A 12 12.69 5.10 -1.19
C LEU A 12 11.58 4.06 -1.37
N VAL A 13 10.55 4.38 -2.16
CA VAL A 13 9.55 3.40 -2.57
C VAL A 13 10.12 2.49 -3.66
N GLY A 14 10.01 1.18 -3.43
CA GLY A 14 10.31 0.12 -4.38
C GLY A 14 9.07 -0.71 -4.70
N ILE A 15 8.99 -1.21 -5.93
CA ILE A 15 8.01 -2.22 -6.33
C ILE A 15 8.78 -3.48 -6.73
N TYR A 16 8.34 -4.64 -6.24
CA TYR A 16 8.99 -5.92 -6.52
C TYR A 16 7.95 -6.97 -6.95
N LYS A 17 8.31 -7.81 -7.92
CA LYS A 17 7.62 -9.06 -8.26
C LYS A 17 8.58 -10.21 -7.95
N ASP A 18 8.24 -11.07 -6.98
CA ASP A 18 9.08 -12.21 -6.55
C ASP A 18 10.57 -11.83 -6.39
N ASP A 19 10.84 -10.78 -5.62
CA ASP A 19 12.18 -10.22 -5.38
C ASP A 19 12.85 -9.49 -6.57
N CYS A 20 12.24 -9.49 -7.76
CA CYS A 20 12.71 -8.72 -8.90
C CYS A 20 12.12 -7.30 -8.88
N LYS A 21 13.00 -6.29 -8.85
CA LYS A 21 12.57 -4.88 -8.87
C LYS A 21 11.86 -4.53 -10.18
N VAL A 22 10.69 -3.94 -10.07
CA VAL A 22 9.82 -3.51 -11.17
C VAL A 22 9.89 -1.99 -11.30
N LYS A 23 9.96 -1.49 -12.53
CA LYS A 23 9.86 -0.05 -12.81
C LYS A 23 8.42 0.39 -12.63
N TYR A 24 8.23 1.57 -12.05
CA TYR A 24 6.91 2.15 -11.85
C TYR A 24 6.93 3.64 -12.12
N SER A 25 5.74 4.24 -12.14
CA SER A 25 5.57 5.68 -12.03
C SER A 25 4.52 5.97 -10.96
N ALA A 26 4.84 6.87 -10.04
CA ALA A 26 3.91 7.35 -9.05
C ALA A 26 3.14 8.56 -9.59
N ILE A 27 1.83 8.57 -9.38
CA ILE A 27 0.94 9.67 -9.74
C ILE A 27 0.64 10.46 -8.46
N LYS A 28 1.10 11.70 -8.39
CA LYS A 28 0.73 12.60 -7.28
C LYS A 28 -0.75 12.94 -7.36
N LEU A 29 -1.46 12.77 -6.24
CA LEU A 29 -2.87 13.10 -6.07
C LEU A 29 -3.04 14.38 -5.26
N ASN A 30 -4.23 14.99 -5.38
CA ASN A 30 -4.62 16.10 -4.51
C ASN A 30 -5.17 15.56 -3.19
N ASN A 31 -5.03 16.37 -2.15
CA ASN A 31 -5.69 16.09 -0.88
C ASN A 31 -7.14 16.54 -0.95
N ASP A 32 -8.01 15.81 -0.24
CA ASP A 32 -9.34 16.31 0.10
C ASP A 32 -9.18 17.28 1.28
N SER A 33 -9.63 18.51 1.11
CA SER A 33 -9.47 19.58 2.12
C SER A 33 -10.32 19.36 3.38
N VAL A 34 -11.22 18.39 3.37
CA VAL A 34 -12.11 18.05 4.48
C VAL A 34 -11.69 16.74 5.14
N LEU A 35 -11.48 15.68 4.34
CA LEU A 35 -11.20 14.34 4.87
C LEU A 35 -9.76 14.17 5.34
N PHE A 36 -8.79 14.72 4.62
CA PHE A 36 -7.37 14.54 4.93
C PHE A 36 -6.53 15.78 4.56
N PRO A 37 -6.80 16.93 5.19
CA PRO A 37 -6.13 18.18 4.86
C PRO A 37 -4.63 18.20 5.17
N ASP A 38 -4.16 17.41 6.15
CA ASP A 38 -2.81 17.50 6.70
C ASP A 38 -1.77 16.63 5.98
N ILE A 39 -2.19 15.83 5.00
CA ILE A 39 -1.28 14.95 4.24
C ILE A 39 -0.21 15.78 3.51
N ASN A 40 1.06 15.45 3.74
CA ASN A 40 2.18 16.12 3.06
C ASN A 40 2.52 15.47 1.71
N GLY A 41 2.20 14.19 1.53
CA GLY A 41 2.32 13.51 0.25
C GLY A 41 1.25 12.44 0.07
N ARG A 42 0.60 12.46 -1.10
CA ARG A 42 -0.41 11.49 -1.51
C ARG A 42 -0.16 11.05 -2.94
N TYR A 43 -0.01 9.74 -3.13
CA TYR A 43 0.38 9.16 -4.41
C TYR A 43 -0.35 7.85 -4.64
N LYS A 44 -0.53 7.51 -5.92
CA LYS A 44 -0.86 6.14 -6.32
C LYS A 44 0.18 5.59 -7.28
N ILE A 45 0.43 4.28 -7.19
CA ILE A 45 1.21 3.51 -8.15
C ILE A 45 0.30 2.45 -8.73
N ILE A 46 0.26 2.38 -10.07
CA ILE A 46 -0.54 1.41 -10.80
C ILE A 46 0.43 0.43 -11.46
N ILE A 47 0.23 -0.85 -11.19
CA ILE A 47 1.00 -1.94 -11.80
C ILE A 47 0.06 -2.77 -12.67
N GLU A 48 0.39 -2.84 -13.95
CA GLU A 48 -0.24 -3.79 -14.86
C GLU A 48 0.44 -5.15 -14.72
N TYR A 49 -0.37 -6.19 -14.52
CA TYR A 49 0.07 -7.56 -14.38
C TYR A 49 -0.56 -8.44 -15.45
N GLU A 50 0.28 -9.13 -16.21
CA GLU A 50 -0.14 -10.19 -17.12
C GLU A 50 -0.02 -11.54 -16.43
N SER A 51 -1.13 -12.28 -16.38
CA SER A 51 -1.18 -13.60 -15.74
C SER A 51 -0.41 -14.63 -16.56
N ASP A 52 0.56 -15.27 -15.90
CA ASP A 52 1.23 -16.50 -16.36
C ASP A 52 0.61 -17.76 -15.71
N ASN A 53 -0.52 -17.59 -14.99
CA ASN A 53 -1.21 -18.61 -14.20
C ASN A 53 -0.34 -19.22 -13.08
N LEU A 54 0.71 -18.52 -12.66
CA LEU A 54 1.54 -18.90 -11.52
C LEU A 54 1.28 -17.98 -10.32
N PRO A 55 1.45 -18.48 -9.08
CA PRO A 55 1.41 -17.63 -7.92
C PRO A 55 2.59 -16.66 -7.88
N HIS A 56 2.33 -15.41 -7.50
CA HIS A 56 3.34 -14.35 -7.38
C HIS A 56 3.09 -13.45 -6.19
N CYS A 57 4.14 -12.81 -5.70
CA CYS A 57 4.01 -11.68 -4.78
C CYS A 57 4.44 -10.40 -5.49
N ILE A 58 3.51 -9.44 -5.60
CA ILE A 58 3.80 -8.08 -6.09
C ILE A 58 3.65 -7.13 -4.91
N CYS A 59 4.75 -6.56 -4.44
CA CYS A 59 4.76 -5.75 -3.24
C CYS A 59 5.29 -4.33 -3.47
N CYS A 60 4.78 -3.40 -2.67
CA CYS A 60 5.27 -2.04 -2.53
C CYS A 60 5.95 -1.92 -1.16
N VAL A 61 7.22 -1.53 -1.18
CA VAL A 61 8.08 -1.50 0.01
C VAL A 61 8.81 -0.17 0.15
N ILE A 62 9.27 0.13 1.35
CA ILE A 62 10.23 1.19 1.66
C ILE A 62 11.62 0.56 1.77
N GLU A 63 12.48 0.77 0.77
CA GLU A 63 13.76 0.05 0.60
C GLU A 63 14.81 0.38 1.67
N ASP A 64 14.85 1.62 2.13
CA ASP A 64 15.87 2.15 3.06
C ASP A 64 15.27 2.49 4.43
N ILE A 65 14.24 1.76 4.86
CA ILE A 65 13.57 2.03 6.13
C ILE A 65 14.48 1.67 7.32
N ASP A 66 14.53 2.54 8.34
CA ASP A 66 15.25 2.25 9.59
C ASP A 66 14.36 1.37 10.48
N CYS A 67 14.43 0.05 10.30
CA CYS A 67 13.60 -0.91 11.04
C CYS A 67 13.79 -0.88 12.57
N ILE A 68 14.88 -0.28 13.06
CA ILE A 68 15.12 -0.16 14.52
C ILE A 68 14.30 1.00 15.10
N LYS A 69 14.10 2.05 14.31
CA LYS A 69 13.36 3.25 14.74
C LYS A 69 11.92 3.30 14.27
N THR A 70 11.57 2.44 13.31
CA THR A 70 10.26 2.45 12.69
C THR A 70 9.38 1.35 13.30
N ASN A 71 8.26 1.76 13.87
CA ASN A 71 7.19 0.83 14.21
C ASN A 71 6.25 0.68 13.02
N TYR A 72 5.70 -0.51 12.82
CA TYR A 72 4.74 -0.75 11.75
C TYR A 72 3.59 -1.62 12.27
N TYR A 73 2.38 -1.35 11.81
CA TYR A 73 1.20 -2.15 12.14
C TYR A 73 0.14 -2.11 11.03
N PRO A 74 -0.59 -3.22 10.83
CA PRO A 74 -1.78 -3.22 9.99
C PRO A 74 -2.86 -2.29 10.54
N GLU A 75 -3.48 -1.52 9.64
CA GLU A 75 -4.65 -0.68 9.88
C GLU A 75 -5.72 -1.03 8.83
N SER A 76 -6.22 -2.27 8.81
CA SER A 76 -7.23 -2.66 7.81
C SER A 76 -8.62 -2.05 8.09
N GLY A 77 -9.45 -2.01 7.06
CA GLY A 77 -10.88 -1.71 7.14
C GLY A 77 -11.65 -2.32 5.98
N GLU A 78 -12.89 -1.89 5.75
CA GLU A 78 -13.71 -2.46 4.65
C GLU A 78 -13.03 -2.24 3.30
N ARG A 79 -12.62 -3.33 2.64
CA ARG A 79 -11.95 -3.33 1.33
C ARG A 79 -10.59 -2.65 1.29
N LEU A 80 -10.02 -2.32 2.45
CA LEU A 80 -8.70 -1.71 2.56
C LEU A 80 -7.80 -2.56 3.46
N GLU A 81 -6.76 -3.10 2.87
CA GLU A 81 -5.62 -3.64 3.60
C GLU A 81 -4.53 -2.57 3.59
N CYS A 82 -4.11 -2.11 4.76
CA CYS A 82 -3.21 -0.96 4.88
C CYS A 82 -2.15 -1.22 5.93
N GLN A 83 -0.89 -0.99 5.57
CA GLN A 83 0.24 -1.08 6.47
C GLN A 83 0.70 0.33 6.82
N ALA A 84 0.67 0.67 8.12
CA ALA A 84 1.15 1.93 8.63
C ALA A 84 2.57 1.81 9.19
N PHE A 85 3.34 2.89 9.10
CA PHE A 85 4.72 3.03 9.53
C PHE A 85 4.89 4.34 10.29
N TYR A 86 5.54 4.26 11.44
CA TYR A 86 5.73 5.38 12.36
C TYR A 86 7.20 5.53 12.72
N GLN A 87 7.75 6.71 12.48
CA GLN A 87 9.09 7.08 12.92
C GLN A 87 9.07 8.54 13.38
N ASP A 88 9.44 8.78 14.63
CA ASP A 88 9.35 10.09 15.28
C ASP A 88 7.93 10.68 15.18
N LYS A 89 7.74 11.75 14.39
CA LYS A 89 6.44 12.34 14.10
C LYS A 89 5.91 12.01 12.71
N VAL A 90 6.62 11.19 11.95
CA VAL A 90 6.15 10.79 10.62
C VAL A 90 5.20 9.61 10.77
N LYS A 91 4.04 9.70 10.14
CA LYS A 91 3.22 8.53 9.78
C LYS A 91 3.21 8.38 8.27
N LEU A 92 3.43 7.16 7.79
CA LEU A 92 3.28 6.76 6.40
C LEU A 92 2.38 5.54 6.32
N SER A 93 1.45 5.53 5.38
CA SER A 93 0.55 4.40 5.11
C SER A 93 0.71 3.95 3.66
N ILE A 94 0.75 2.63 3.45
CA ILE A 94 0.63 2.00 2.14
C ILE A 94 -0.63 1.13 2.15
N GLY A 95 -1.57 1.43 1.27
CA GLY A 95 -2.86 0.76 1.18
C GLY A 95 -3.04 0.02 -0.15
N ILE A 96 -3.75 -1.10 -0.10
CA ILE A 96 -4.24 -1.85 -1.25
C ILE A 96 -5.73 -2.15 -1.08
N GLU A 97 -6.45 -2.18 -2.19
CA GLU A 97 -7.85 -2.62 -2.18
C GLU A 97 -7.89 -4.15 -2.14
N CYS A 98 -8.29 -4.69 -0.99
CA CYS A 98 -8.43 -6.12 -0.74
C CYS A 98 -9.34 -6.33 0.47
N ASP A 99 -10.07 -7.44 0.47
CA ASP A 99 -10.86 -7.93 1.61
C ASP A 99 -11.10 -9.41 1.36
N THR A 100 -10.17 -10.23 1.85
CA THR A 100 -10.21 -11.67 1.62
C THR A 100 -9.91 -12.42 2.90
N GLY A 101 -10.85 -13.30 3.26
CA GLY A 101 -10.74 -14.21 4.37
C GLY A 101 -10.85 -15.65 3.91
N TYR A 102 -10.71 -16.57 4.85
CA TYR A 102 -10.83 -18.00 4.60
C TYR A 102 -11.65 -18.64 5.72
N PHE A 103 -12.58 -19.53 5.35
CA PHE A 103 -13.16 -20.46 6.31
C PHE A 103 -12.09 -21.45 6.77
N ASP A 104 -12.31 -22.09 7.93
CA ASP A 104 -11.42 -23.16 8.43
C ASP A 104 -11.29 -24.35 7.45
N THR A 105 -12.23 -24.49 6.52
CA THR A 105 -12.23 -25.47 5.44
C THR A 105 -11.31 -25.09 4.26
N GLY A 106 -10.72 -23.90 4.28
CA GLY A 106 -9.90 -23.34 3.20
C GLY A 106 -10.70 -22.71 2.06
N GLU A 107 -12.03 -22.67 2.17
CA GLU A 107 -12.86 -21.94 1.21
C GLU A 107 -12.69 -20.43 1.40
N ARG A 108 -12.42 -19.75 0.28
CA ARG A 108 -12.21 -18.30 0.24
C ARG A 108 -13.51 -17.53 0.48
N ILE A 109 -13.41 -16.46 1.26
CA ILE A 109 -14.46 -15.49 1.52
C ILE A 109 -14.01 -14.14 0.98
N GLY A 110 -14.87 -13.44 0.26
CA GLY A 110 -14.57 -12.16 -0.34
C GLY A 110 -14.73 -12.17 -1.86
N ASN A 111 -14.71 -10.98 -2.45
CA ASN A 111 -14.95 -10.79 -3.88
C ASN A 111 -13.67 -10.57 -4.69
N TYR A 112 -12.51 -10.48 -4.02
CA TYR A 112 -11.23 -10.27 -4.66
C TYR A 112 -10.63 -11.60 -5.11
N ASP A 113 -9.94 -11.57 -6.24
CA ASP A 113 -9.33 -12.75 -6.85
C ASP A 113 -7.84 -12.92 -6.50
N TYR A 114 -7.31 -12.10 -5.59
CA TYR A 114 -5.97 -12.11 -5.01
C TYR A 114 -6.05 -11.89 -3.49
N ASP A 115 -4.98 -12.19 -2.74
CA ASP A 115 -4.92 -11.90 -1.30
C ASP A 115 -3.97 -10.73 -1.00
N SER A 116 -3.99 -10.22 0.23
CA SER A 116 -2.98 -9.29 0.73
C SER A 116 -1.82 -10.04 1.40
N THR A 117 -0.66 -9.40 1.47
CA THR A 117 0.44 -9.80 2.33
C THR A 117 1.05 -8.58 3.00
N TYR A 118 1.27 -8.69 4.32
CA TYR A 118 1.90 -7.67 5.12
C TYR A 118 3.40 -7.96 5.26
N LEU A 119 4.23 -6.93 5.10
CA LEU A 119 5.68 -7.00 5.19
C LEU A 119 6.17 -5.99 6.23
N ASP A 120 7.31 -6.27 6.84
CA ASP A 120 7.91 -5.38 7.85
C ASP A 120 8.26 -3.98 7.30
N ASN A 121 8.41 -3.87 5.98
CA ASN A 121 8.71 -2.63 5.27
C ASN A 121 7.72 -2.31 4.14
N GLY A 122 6.56 -2.98 4.08
CA GLY A 122 5.62 -2.76 2.99
C GLY A 122 4.32 -3.58 3.06
N ILE A 123 3.65 -3.64 1.92
CA ILE A 123 2.45 -4.47 1.71
C ILE A 123 2.43 -4.95 0.26
N GLY A 124 1.75 -6.07 -0.01
CA GLY A 124 1.69 -6.63 -1.34
C GLY A 124 0.41 -7.37 -1.67
N TYR A 125 0.28 -7.66 -2.94
CA TYR A 125 -0.71 -8.57 -3.51
C TYR A 125 -0.09 -9.95 -3.65
N ASN A 126 -0.76 -10.95 -3.09
CA ASN A 126 -0.54 -12.35 -3.37
C ASN A 126 -1.42 -12.74 -4.56
N ILE A 127 -0.79 -12.85 -5.72
CA ILE A 127 -1.40 -13.35 -6.95
C ILE A 127 -1.53 -14.87 -6.85
N LEU A 128 -2.72 -15.36 -7.14
CA LEU A 128 -3.03 -16.78 -7.23
C LEU A 128 -3.01 -17.23 -8.69
N SER A 129 -2.86 -18.53 -8.92
CA SER A 129 -3.00 -19.11 -10.27
C SER A 129 -4.39 -18.87 -10.90
N THR A 130 -5.38 -18.50 -10.08
CA THR A 130 -6.75 -18.18 -10.48
C THR A 130 -7.03 -16.69 -10.59
N THR A 131 -6.07 -15.82 -10.26
CA THR A 131 -6.22 -14.35 -10.35
C THR A 131 -6.40 -13.94 -11.82
N LYS A 132 -7.45 -13.16 -12.07
CA LYS A 132 -7.82 -12.56 -13.37
C LYS A 132 -7.60 -11.05 -13.37
N SER A 133 -7.49 -10.41 -12.21
CA SER A 133 -7.16 -9.00 -12.11
C SER A 133 -5.83 -8.68 -12.77
N HIS A 134 -5.82 -7.61 -13.56
CA HIS A 134 -4.66 -7.16 -14.33
C HIS A 134 -4.12 -5.81 -13.88
N ILE A 135 -4.83 -5.12 -12.99
CA ILE A 135 -4.46 -3.80 -12.51
C ILE A 135 -4.40 -3.85 -10.99
N LEU A 136 -3.23 -3.54 -10.44
CA LEU A 136 -2.97 -3.51 -9.01
C LEU A 136 -2.63 -2.07 -8.62
N VAL A 137 -3.22 -1.57 -7.54
CA VAL A 137 -3.08 -0.16 -7.15
C VAL A 137 -2.56 -0.06 -5.72
N PHE A 138 -1.38 0.53 -5.58
CA PHE A 138 -0.85 0.90 -4.28
C PHE A 138 -1.15 2.37 -4.01
N GLY A 139 -1.85 2.63 -2.91
CA GLY A 139 -2.02 3.96 -2.36
C GLY A 139 -0.93 4.26 -1.34
N ILE A 140 -0.35 5.45 -1.40
CA ILE A 140 0.72 5.88 -0.48
C ILE A 140 0.40 7.28 0.03
N ALA A 141 0.37 7.43 1.35
CA ALA A 141 0.17 8.72 1.99
C ALA A 141 1.08 8.90 3.20
N TRP A 142 1.50 10.14 3.47
CA TRP A 142 2.25 10.45 4.68
C TRP A 142 1.98 11.84 5.25
N ILE A 143 2.20 11.95 6.56
CA ILE A 143 2.21 13.19 7.35
C ILE A 143 3.57 13.26 8.06
N ASN A 144 4.21 14.42 8.03
CA ASN A 144 5.51 14.67 8.66
C ASN A 144 5.39 15.04 10.13
N GLU A 145 4.29 15.71 10.51
CA GLU A 145 3.97 16.14 11.88
C GLU A 145 2.65 15.48 12.32
N CYS A 146 2.71 14.16 12.49
CA CYS A 146 1.59 13.34 12.94
C CYS A 146 1.27 13.64 14.40
N THR A 147 -0.02 13.76 14.67
CA THR A 147 -0.62 13.88 15.99
C THR A 147 -1.78 12.91 16.09
N ASP A 148 -2.29 12.67 17.30
CA ASP A 148 -3.43 11.78 17.50
C ASP A 148 -4.68 12.24 16.72
N GLU A 149 -4.82 13.55 16.46
CA GLU A 149 -5.96 14.11 15.72
C GLU A 149 -5.89 13.87 14.21
N ASN A 150 -4.69 13.85 13.62
CA ASN A 150 -4.51 13.72 12.17
C ASN A 150 -4.01 12.33 11.72
N ASP A 151 -3.71 11.44 12.68
CA ASP A 151 -3.20 10.09 12.45
C ASP A 151 -4.01 9.30 11.41
N VAL A 152 -5.34 9.31 11.53
CA VAL A 152 -6.25 8.57 10.64
C VAL A 152 -6.21 9.06 9.19
N GLN A 153 -5.70 10.26 8.93
CA GLN A 153 -5.75 10.84 7.58
C GLN A 153 -4.89 10.07 6.58
N THR A 154 -3.74 9.51 6.97
CA THR A 154 -2.92 8.72 6.03
C THR A 154 -3.62 7.42 5.64
N TRP A 155 -4.46 6.86 6.51
CA TRP A 155 -5.30 5.69 6.19
C TRP A 155 -6.27 6.01 5.04
N TYR A 156 -7.04 7.10 5.16
CA TYR A 156 -7.89 7.58 4.05
C TYR A 156 -7.05 7.95 2.82
N GLY A 157 -5.95 8.66 3.03
CA GLY A 157 -5.08 9.12 1.96
C GLY A 157 -4.49 7.98 1.12
N ALA A 158 -4.26 6.83 1.74
CA ALA A 158 -3.69 5.62 1.15
C ALA A 158 -4.75 4.61 0.65
N ASP A 159 -6.04 4.88 0.81
CA ASP A 159 -7.13 4.03 0.33
C ASP A 159 -7.30 4.12 -1.21
N PRO A 160 -7.04 3.05 -1.98
CA PRO A 160 -7.17 3.08 -3.43
C PRO A 160 -8.60 3.30 -3.94
N THR A 161 -9.63 3.04 -3.13
CA THR A 161 -11.03 3.18 -3.54
C THR A 161 -11.48 4.64 -3.70
N ILE A 162 -10.67 5.59 -3.22
CA ILE A 162 -10.94 7.04 -3.29
C ILE A 162 -9.85 7.83 -4.05
N MET A 163 -9.10 7.18 -4.96
CA MET A 163 -7.90 7.73 -5.65
C MET A 163 -8.01 8.00 -7.15
#